data_AF-A0A1C4WZ13-F1
#
_entry.id   AF-A0A1C4WZ13-F1
#
_cell.length_a   1.000
_cell.length_b   1.000
_cell.length_c   1.000
_cell.angle_alpha   90.00
_cell.angle_beta   90.00
_cell.angle_gamma   90.00
#
_symmetry.space_group_name_H-M   'P 1'
#
loop_
_entity.id
_entity.type
_entity.pdbx_description
1 polymer ?
#
loop_
_entity_poly.entity_id
_entity_poly.type
_entity_poly.pdbx_seq_one_letter_code
_entity_poly.pdbx_strand_id
1 'polypeptide(L)'
;GLPERAAVISIATSLQESKLENLGHLGDANDHDSLGLFQQRPSSGWGTPEQITDPEYSTLAFLKGLKQVDGWQDMPLTEAAQTVQVSAYPDAYAQWEQQATDIVAHNWNS
;
A
#
# COMPACT_ATOMS: atom_id res chain seq x y z
N GLY A 1 -6.31 -13.09 -12.00
CA GLY A 1 -5.67 -11.96 -11.31
C GLY A 1 -6.66 -11.34 -10.33
N LEU A 2 -6.23 -10.35 -9.55
CA LEU A 2 -7.13 -9.49 -8.77
C LEU A 2 -7.81 -8.45 -9.70
N PRO A 3 -8.98 -7.90 -9.32
CA PRO A 3 -9.67 -6.90 -10.13
C PRO A 3 -8.93 -5.55 -10.09
N GLU A 4 -9.25 -4.67 -11.04
CA GLU A 4 -8.67 -3.32 -11.16
C GLU A 4 -8.71 -2.52 -9.85
N ARG A 5 -9.78 -2.66 -9.08
CA ARG A 5 -9.93 -2.04 -7.76
C ARG A 5 -8.78 -2.37 -6.79
N ALA A 6 -8.23 -3.59 -6.82
CA ALA A 6 -7.10 -3.95 -5.97
C ALA A 6 -5.86 -3.11 -6.31
N ALA A 7 -5.65 -2.82 -7.59
CA ALA A 7 -4.56 -1.97 -8.04
C ALA A 7 -4.79 -0.51 -7.59
N VAL A 8 -6.02 0.00 -7.72
CA VAL A 8 -6.37 1.36 -7.26
C VAL A 8 -6.08 1.51 -5.76
N ILE A 9 -6.54 0.55 -4.94
CA ILE A 9 -6.29 0.57 -3.49
C ILE A 9 -4.78 0.50 -3.18
N SER A 10 -4.03 -0.35 -3.88
CA SER A 10 -2.59 -0.50 -3.68
C SER A 10 -1.81 0.77 -4.04
N ILE A 11 -2.14 1.39 -5.18
CA ILE A 11 -1.51 2.64 -5.63
C ILE A 11 -1.86 3.79 -4.69
N ALA A 12 -3.12 3.93 -4.27
CA ALA A 12 -3.52 4.96 -3.31
C ALA A 12 -2.82 4.78 -1.94
N THR A 13 -2.68 3.53 -1.49
CA THR A 13 -1.94 3.21 -0.26
C THR A 13 -0.48 3.64 -0.41
N SER A 14 0.20 3.21 -1.48
CA SER A 14 1.60 3.58 -1.69
C SER A 14 1.83 5.08 -1.92
N LEU A 15 0.87 5.77 -2.55
CA LEU A 15 0.88 7.23 -2.65
C LEU A 15 0.82 7.89 -1.26
N GLN A 16 -0.03 7.38 -0.37
CA GLN A 16 -0.13 7.91 0.97
C GLN A 16 1.15 7.67 1.78
N GLU A 17 1.64 6.43 1.76
CA GLU A 17 2.78 5.99 2.59
C GLU A 17 4.11 6.58 2.12
N SER A 18 4.37 6.60 0.80
CA SER A 18 5.68 6.97 0.27
C SER A 18 5.66 7.82 -0.99
N LYS A 19 4.48 8.28 -1.44
CA LYS A 19 4.32 9.03 -2.70
C LYS A 19 4.81 8.24 -3.92
N LEU A 20 4.68 6.90 -3.88
CA LEU A 20 5.22 5.95 -4.86
C LEU A 20 6.76 5.88 -4.93
N GLU A 21 7.47 6.43 -3.94
CA GLU A 21 8.91 6.26 -3.83
C GLU A 21 9.24 5.00 -3.03
N ASN A 22 10.19 4.19 -3.51
CA ASN A 22 10.64 3.00 -2.81
C ASN A 22 11.72 3.37 -1.79
N LEU A 23 11.29 3.77 -0.60
CA LEU A 23 12.15 4.34 0.42
C LEU A 23 13.01 3.26 1.11
N GLY A 24 14.33 3.44 1.09
CA GLY A 24 15.26 2.62 1.85
C GLY A 24 15.34 3.01 3.31
N HIS A 25 16.36 2.52 4.02
CA HIS A 25 16.57 2.89 5.42
C HIS A 25 16.98 4.37 5.54
N LEU A 26 16.07 5.23 6.01
CA LEU A 26 16.28 6.68 6.10
C LEU A 26 17.14 7.13 7.30
N GLY A 27 17.75 6.18 8.02
CA GLY A 27 18.57 6.46 9.21
C GLY A 27 17.72 7.00 10.36
N ASP A 28 18.17 8.07 11.02
CA ASP A 28 17.46 8.68 12.16
C ASP A 28 16.12 9.34 11.76
N ALA A 29 15.92 9.59 10.46
CA ALA A 29 14.65 10.08 9.93
C ALA A 29 13.63 8.96 9.68
N ASN A 30 13.98 7.70 9.97
CA ASN A 30 13.09 6.57 9.71
C ASN A 30 12.08 6.39 10.85
N ASP A 31 10.79 6.40 10.50
CA ASP A 31 9.73 6.07 11.46
C ASP A 31 9.78 4.57 11.77
N HIS A 32 10.21 4.22 12.99
CA HIS A 32 9.98 2.92 13.62
C HIS A 32 10.42 1.62 12.89
N ASP A 33 11.29 1.68 11.87
CA ASP A 33 11.72 0.59 10.95
C ASP A 33 10.90 0.38 9.67
N SER A 34 10.04 1.34 9.34
CA SER A 34 9.24 1.36 8.11
C SER A 34 10.12 1.49 6.85
N LEU A 35 9.79 0.74 5.80
CA LEU A 35 10.54 0.71 4.54
C LEU A 35 9.63 0.49 3.32
N GLY A 36 10.14 0.88 2.15
CA GLY A 36 9.59 0.59 0.85
C GLY A 36 8.31 1.35 0.51
N LEU A 37 7.65 0.91 -0.57
CA LEU A 37 6.46 1.54 -1.16
C LEU A 37 5.28 1.70 -0.20
N PHE A 38 5.15 0.79 0.76
CA PHE A 38 4.02 0.72 1.69
C PHE A 38 4.43 1.08 3.12
N GLN A 39 5.68 1.54 3.34
CA GLN A 39 6.22 1.83 4.67
C GLN A 39 5.97 0.66 5.65
N GLN A 40 6.16 -0.57 5.15
CA GLN A 40 5.96 -1.79 5.91
C GLN A 40 7.10 -1.99 6.90
N ARG A 41 6.84 -2.77 7.95
CA ARG A 41 7.77 -2.93 9.08
C ARG A 41 8.20 -4.39 9.25
N PRO A 42 9.51 -4.71 9.20
CA PRO A 42 10.00 -6.05 9.51
C PRO A 42 9.63 -6.49 10.92
N SER A 43 9.73 -5.56 11.89
CA SER A 43 9.31 -5.78 13.27
C SER A 43 7.84 -6.18 13.44
N SER A 44 6.98 -5.86 12.46
CA SER A 44 5.55 -6.20 12.45
C SER A 44 5.22 -7.41 11.57
N GLY A 45 6.24 -8.11 11.06
CA GLY A 45 6.07 -9.38 10.34
C GLY A 45 5.77 -9.26 8.85
N TRP A 46 5.96 -8.08 8.24
CA TRP A 46 5.71 -7.87 6.81
C TRP A 46 6.75 -8.50 5.89
N GLY A 47 7.94 -8.84 6.39
CA GLY A 47 9.06 -9.43 5.64
C GLY A 47 10.41 -8.95 6.18
N THR A 48 11.52 -9.43 5.60
CA THR A 48 12.86 -8.85 5.88
C THR A 48 12.99 -7.47 5.22
N PRO A 49 13.95 -6.62 5.64
CA PRO A 49 14.23 -5.34 4.97
C PRO A 49 14.39 -5.48 3.46
N GLU A 50 15.15 -6.48 3.01
CA GLU A 50 15.38 -6.74 1.58
C GLU A 50 14.07 -7.04 0.84
N GLN A 51 13.20 -7.85 1.46
CA GLN A 51 11.91 -8.21 0.90
C GLN A 51 10.97 -7.01 0.80
N ILE A 52 10.82 -6.22 1.86
CA ILE A 52 9.85 -5.11 1.84
C ILE A 52 10.35 -3.88 1.07
N THR A 53 11.65 -3.82 0.73
CA THR A 53 12.21 -2.87 -0.24
C THR A 53 12.18 -3.40 -1.68
N ASP A 54 11.75 -4.64 -1.92
CA ASP A 54 11.42 -5.13 -3.26
C ASP A 54 9.97 -4.74 -3.58
N PRO A 55 9.74 -3.88 -4.59
CA PRO A 55 8.39 -3.41 -4.94
C PRO A 55 7.40 -4.53 -5.28
N GLU A 56 7.86 -5.61 -5.92
CA GLU A 56 7.01 -6.74 -6.28
C GLU A 56 6.60 -7.49 -5.01
N TYR A 57 7.55 -7.81 -4.14
CA TYR A 57 7.26 -8.48 -2.87
C TYR A 57 6.31 -7.65 -2.00
N SER A 58 6.62 -6.36 -1.77
CA SER A 58 5.83 -5.51 -0.87
C SER A 58 4.39 -5.35 -1.38
N THR A 59 4.23 -5.24 -2.70
CA THR A 59 2.91 -5.15 -3.35
C THR A 59 2.14 -6.46 -3.19
N LEU A 60 2.77 -7.61 -3.42
CA LEU A 60 2.14 -8.92 -3.24
C LEU A 60 1.77 -9.18 -1.77
N ALA A 61 2.60 -8.73 -0.82
CA ALA A 61 2.31 -8.81 0.60
C ALA A 61 1.08 -7.97 0.98
N PHE A 62 1.01 -6.71 0.53
CA PHE A 62 -0.16 -5.84 0.72
C PHE A 62 -1.43 -6.46 0.11
N LEU A 63 -1.37 -6.91 -1.15
CA LEU A 63 -2.50 -7.55 -1.83
C LEU A 63 -2.95 -8.83 -1.15
N LYS A 64 -2.02 -9.61 -0.57
CA LYS A 64 -2.35 -10.78 0.23
C LYS A 64 -3.15 -10.38 1.48
N GLY A 65 -2.75 -9.30 2.16
CA GLY A 65 -3.49 -8.72 3.28
C GLY A 65 -4.88 -8.25 2.88
N LEU A 66 -4.98 -7.46 1.80
CA LEU A 66 -6.25 -6.96 1.25
C LEU A 66 -7.25 -8.08 0.97
N LYS A 67 -6.79 -9.20 0.41
CA LYS A 67 -7.64 -10.38 0.15
C LYS A 67 -8.23 -11.03 1.40
N GLN A 68 -7.67 -10.79 2.58
CA GLN A 68 -8.21 -11.30 3.84
C GLN A 68 -9.24 -10.35 4.46
N VAL A 69 -9.44 -9.16 3.89
CA VAL A 69 -10.43 -8.19 4.38
C VAL A 69 -11.79 -8.51 3.74
N ASP A 70 -12.74 -9.03 4.52
CA ASP A 70 -14.06 -9.38 4.00
C ASP A 70 -14.78 -8.13 3.44
N GLY A 71 -15.25 -8.22 2.19
CA GLY A 71 -16.01 -7.14 1.56
C GLY A 71 -15.18 -5.95 1.07
N TRP A 72 -13.84 -6.04 1.05
CA TRP A 72 -12.95 -4.95 0.60
C TRP A 72 -13.29 -4.37 -0.77
N GLN A 73 -13.93 -5.16 -1.63
CA GLN A 73 -14.34 -4.74 -2.97
C GLN A 73 -15.40 -3.63 -2.95
N ASP A 74 -16.24 -3.59 -1.92
CA ASP A 74 -17.35 -2.64 -1.82
C ASP A 74 -17.11 -1.56 -0.74
N MET A 75 -16.06 -1.73 0.07
CA MET A 75 -15.63 -0.75 1.08
C MET A 75 -15.14 0.55 0.44
N PRO A 76 -15.30 1.71 1.09
CA PRO A 76 -14.51 2.89 0.78
C PRO A 76 -13.02 2.56 0.73
N LEU A 77 -12.29 3.13 -0.23
CA LEU A 77 -10.86 2.83 -0.43
C LEU A 77 -10.06 2.98 0.85
N THR A 78 -10.32 4.05 1.60
CA THR A 78 -9.61 4.36 2.84
C THR A 78 -9.84 3.32 3.93
N GLU A 79 -11.05 2.76 4.02
CA GLU A 79 -11.37 1.71 4.99
C GLU A 79 -10.65 0.40 4.63
N ALA A 80 -10.66 0.02 3.35
CA ALA A 80 -9.95 -1.16 2.88
C ALA A 80 -8.43 -1.04 3.11
N ALA A 81 -7.82 0.10 2.73
CA ALA A 81 -6.39 0.37 2.93
C ALA A 81 -6.01 0.40 4.41
N GLN A 82 -6.78 1.13 5.23
CA GLN A 82 -6.55 1.22 6.67
C GLN A 82 -6.71 -0.12 7.37
N THR A 83 -7.63 -0.98 6.95
CA THR A 83 -7.80 -2.32 7.54
C THR A 83 -6.55 -3.19 7.32
N VAL A 84 -5.86 -3.00 6.19
CA VAL A 84 -4.61 -3.71 5.88
C VAL A 84 -3.41 -3.08 6.62
N GLN A 85 -3.27 -1.75 6.57
CA GLN A 85 -2.07 -1.06 7.09
C GLN A 85 -2.12 -0.78 8.59
N VAL A 86 -3.32 -0.56 9.14
CA VAL A 86 -3.54 -0.17 10.54
C VAL A 86 -2.68 1.05 10.93
N SER A 87 -2.74 2.11 10.12
CA SER A 87 -1.98 3.34 10.34
C SER A 87 -2.61 4.22 11.44
N ALA A 88 -1.89 5.27 11.87
CA ALA A 88 -2.42 6.29 12.78
C ALA A 88 -3.41 7.28 12.12
N TYR A 89 -3.55 7.27 10.78
CA TYR A 89 -4.31 8.25 10.02
C TYR A 89 -5.32 7.58 9.07
N PRO A 90 -6.44 7.06 9.61
CA PRO A 90 -7.35 6.18 8.87
C PRO A 90 -7.98 6.79 7.62
N ASP A 91 -8.16 8.12 7.60
CA ASP A 91 -8.81 8.84 6.49
C ASP A 91 -7.81 9.37 5.44
N ALA A 92 -6.50 9.21 5.67
CA ALA A 92 -5.49 9.85 4.85
C ALA A 92 -5.36 9.23 3.45
N TYR A 93 -5.88 8.02 3.22
CA TYR A 93 -5.83 7.37 1.91
C TYR A 93 -6.86 7.92 0.93
N ALA A 94 -8.00 8.42 1.42
CA ALA A 94 -9.11 8.89 0.59
C ALA A 94 -8.70 9.99 -0.41
N GLN A 95 -7.74 10.85 -0.03
CA GLN A 95 -7.26 11.94 -0.89
C GLN A 95 -6.57 11.46 -2.18
N TRP A 96 -6.10 10.20 -2.22
CA TRP A 96 -5.36 9.63 -3.36
C TRP A 96 -6.24 8.81 -4.32
N GLU A 97 -7.52 8.62 -4.02
CA GLU A 97 -8.40 7.71 -4.78
C GLU A 97 -8.51 8.10 -6.25
N GLN A 98 -8.72 9.39 -6.55
CA GLN A 98 -8.82 9.86 -7.93
C GLN A 98 -7.51 9.65 -8.69
N GLN A 99 -6.38 10.09 -8.12
CA GLN A 99 -5.08 9.96 -8.76
C GLN A 99 -4.69 8.49 -8.99
N ALA A 100 -4.97 7.61 -8.02
CA ALA A 100 -4.72 6.19 -8.15
C ALA A 100 -5.59 5.55 -9.24
N THR A 101 -6.86 5.95 -9.33
CA THR A 101 -7.78 5.50 -10.38
C THR A 101 -7.26 5.91 -11.75
N ASP A 102 -6.83 7.16 -11.91
CA ASP A 102 -6.28 7.65 -13.16
C ASP A 102 -5.01 6.87 -13.55
N ILE A 103 -4.07 6.68 -12.62
CA ILE A 103 -2.85 5.90 -12.88
C ILE A 103 -3.21 4.48 -13.35
N VAL A 104 -4.12 3.80 -12.65
CA VAL A 104 -4.51 2.44 -13.01
C VAL A 104 -5.19 2.41 -14.36
N ALA A 105 -6.18 3.27 -14.62
CA ALA A 105 -6.90 3.31 -15.89
C ALA A 105 -5.98 3.49 -17.11
N HIS A 106 -4.92 4.31 -16.97
CA HIS A 106 -3.93 4.51 -18.04
C HIS A 106 -3.00 3.30 -18.28
N ASN A 107 -2.90 2.36 -17.33
CA ASN A 107 -1.93 1.25 -17.39
C ASN A 107 -2.58 -0.15 -17.38
N TRP A 108 -3.87 -0.28 -17.04
CA TRP A 108 -4.50 -1.58 -16.77
C TRP A 108 -4.78 -2.42 -18.02
N ASN A 109 -5.05 -1.77 -19.15
CA ASN A 109 -5.33 -2.42 -20.43
C ASN A 109 -4.32 -2.04 -21.53
N SER A 110 -3.19 -1.46 -21.12
CA SER A 110 -2.11 -0.99 -22.00
C SER A 110 -1.13 -2.11 -22.35
#